data_AF-A0A7V4LWP8-F1
#
_entry.id   AF-A0A7V4LWP8-F1
#
_cell.length_a   1.000
_cell.length_b   1.000
_cell.length_c   1.000
_cell.angle_alpha   90.00
_cell.angle_beta   90.00
_cell.angle_gamma   90.00
#
_symmetry.space_group_name_H-M   'P 1'
#
loop_
_entity.id
_entity.type
_entity.pdbx_description
1 polymer ?
#
loop_
_entity_poly.entity_id
_entity_poly.type
_entity_poly.pdbx_seq_one_letter_code
_entity_poly.pdbx_strand_id
1 'polypeptide(L)'
;MNQIYIKKFVFFIMLGLLLTSLTTYSQIPKTISYQGVLTDTSNNPVPDGNYNLTFRLYDVETGGTALWAEGQLVAVDKGIFNVNLGTVNTLNLPFDKPYWLGISVALNPELTPRIKLTSSSYSFRSLKTDSIDGIQAGGDLRGTYPNPSIANNVITSENILDGAIQRVDVANDFKAPYADTADAARTSAPSGSAGGDLTGTYPNPSIANNAVTSAKILDSSITGSDISSTTAMNITSLTTTGSVGIGTSVHRATLTVNDTIDNVFPGVPGIMLGNPAGTTAIWQGKDASNYIEISWINPYFGRVIVGANKPLVLQELGGNVGIGTTTPNEQLEITGNFRLPASTASVGVIKSGGNRFIHNFGTDNFFAGVDAGNLTLGGPGGNTGVGVNSLSSIVTGEANTAHGARSLLSNTNGSNNVAIGYQTLYSNATGNYNTAIGSTALYSNWGSGNTATGYMALYSNTSGYYNTATGGSALFSNTTGNFNT
;
A
#
# COMPACT_ATOMS: atom_id res chain seq x y z
N MET A 1 14.30 2.55 73.65
CA MET A 1 13.03 1.85 73.36
C MET A 1 12.49 2.18 71.94
N ASN A 2 13.33 2.24 70.89
CA ASN A 2 12.96 2.85 69.57
C ASN A 2 13.18 2.00 68.29
N GLN A 3 13.69 0.77 68.36
CA GLN A 3 13.99 -0.04 67.14
C GLN A 3 12.83 -0.97 66.69
N ILE A 4 11.91 -1.32 67.60
CA ILE A 4 10.85 -2.32 67.32
C ILE A 4 9.62 -1.70 66.63
N TYR A 5 9.33 -0.42 66.88
CA TYR A 5 8.15 0.25 66.32
C TYR A 5 8.32 0.63 64.84
N ILE A 6 9.54 0.93 64.40
CA ILE A 6 9.83 1.32 63.00
C ILE A 6 9.70 0.12 62.05
N LYS A 7 10.15 -1.08 62.45
CA LYS A 7 10.04 -2.29 61.62
C LYS A 7 8.60 -2.77 61.45
N LYS A 8 7.75 -2.64 62.48
CA LYS A 8 6.33 -2.98 62.38
C LYS A 8 5.55 -1.99 61.50
N PHE A 9 5.89 -0.71 61.57
CA PHE A 9 5.24 0.32 60.74
C PHE A 9 5.55 0.15 59.24
N VAL A 10 6.80 -0.16 58.88
CA VAL A 10 7.20 -0.41 57.48
C VAL A 10 6.59 -1.71 56.94
N PHE A 11 6.46 -2.75 57.77
CA PHE A 11 5.81 -4.01 57.37
C PHE A 11 4.31 -3.83 57.06
N PHE A 12 3.60 -3.00 57.83
CA PHE A 12 2.18 -2.71 57.57
C PHE A 12 1.95 -1.83 56.34
N ILE A 13 2.88 -0.94 55.98
CA ILE A 13 2.80 -0.16 54.73
C ILE A 13 3.06 -1.03 53.50
N MET A 14 4.04 -1.93 53.55
CA MET A 14 4.28 -2.88 52.45
C MET A 14 3.12 -3.88 52.28
N LEU A 15 2.52 -4.35 53.38
CA LEU A 15 1.37 -5.24 53.31
C LEU A 15 0.12 -4.52 52.77
N GLY A 16 -0.05 -3.23 53.08
CA GLY A 16 -1.11 -2.39 52.52
C GLY A 16 -0.97 -2.10 51.02
N LEU A 17 0.26 -1.97 50.51
CA LEU A 17 0.55 -1.77 49.08
C LEU A 17 0.43 -3.06 48.25
N LEU A 18 0.55 -4.24 48.87
CA LEU A 18 0.42 -5.53 48.19
C LEU A 18 -1.04 -6.01 48.06
N LEU A 19 -1.99 -5.36 48.75
CA LEU A 19 -3.41 -5.74 48.84
C LEU A 19 -4.37 -4.87 48.02
N THR A 20 -3.87 -3.93 47.21
CA THR A 20 -4.69 -3.14 46.29
C THR A 20 -4.33 -3.42 44.83
N SER A 21 -4.54 -4.65 44.38
CA SER A 21 -4.71 -4.94 42.95
C SER A 21 -6.19 -4.85 42.62
N LEU A 22 -6.61 -3.72 42.03
CA LEU A 22 -7.94 -3.59 41.44
C LEU A 22 -8.04 -4.51 40.20
N THR A 23 -8.93 -5.49 40.24
CA THR A 23 -9.36 -6.23 39.05
C THR A 23 -10.40 -5.41 38.30
N THR A 24 -10.05 -4.86 37.14
CA THR A 24 -11.02 -4.32 36.17
C THR A 24 -11.41 -5.41 35.18
N TYR A 25 -12.68 -5.82 35.15
CA TYR A 25 -13.23 -6.64 34.05
C TYR A 25 -13.43 -5.75 32.81
N SER A 26 -12.86 -6.15 31.67
CA SER A 26 -13.13 -5.52 30.38
C SER A 26 -14.53 -5.90 29.91
N GLN A 27 -15.41 -4.91 29.72
CA GLN A 27 -16.73 -5.12 29.12
C GLN A 27 -16.60 -5.42 27.61
N ILE A 28 -17.55 -6.21 27.07
CA ILE A 28 -17.67 -6.46 25.62
C ILE A 28 -18.07 -5.13 24.95
N PRO A 29 -17.35 -4.65 23.93
CA PRO A 29 -17.69 -3.42 23.24
C PRO A 29 -19.08 -3.52 22.59
N LYS A 30 -20.04 -2.77 23.12
CA LYS A 30 -21.38 -2.63 22.54
C LYS A 30 -21.35 -1.57 21.45
N THR A 31 -20.63 -1.85 20.38
CA THR A 31 -20.46 -0.91 19.26
C THR A 31 -20.93 -1.53 17.96
N ILE A 32 -21.49 -0.72 17.06
CA ILE A 32 -21.91 -1.14 15.72
C ILE A 32 -21.00 -0.49 14.69
N SER A 33 -20.32 -1.29 13.87
CA SER A 33 -19.56 -0.76 12.72
C SER A 33 -20.51 -0.43 11.57
N TYR A 34 -20.32 0.74 10.97
CA TYR A 34 -21.11 1.23 9.85
C TYR A 34 -20.23 1.91 8.81
N GLN A 35 -20.45 1.60 7.54
CA GLN A 35 -19.76 2.20 6.41
C GLN A 35 -20.78 2.80 5.45
N GLY A 36 -20.49 3.98 4.91
CA GLY A 36 -21.33 4.66 3.95
C GLY A 36 -20.54 5.44 2.91
N VAL A 37 -21.23 5.85 1.85
CA VAL A 37 -20.73 6.83 0.87
C VAL A 37 -21.55 8.10 1.03
N LEU A 38 -20.88 9.21 1.23
CA LEU A 38 -21.42 10.56 1.27
C LEU A 38 -21.21 11.21 -0.09
N THR A 39 -22.32 11.60 -0.73
CA THR A 39 -22.34 12.28 -2.01
C THR A 39 -22.99 13.66 -1.89
N ASP A 40 -22.66 14.55 -2.82
CA ASP A 40 -23.39 15.80 -3.02
C ASP A 40 -24.77 15.55 -3.64
N THR A 41 -25.55 16.62 -3.84
CA THR A 41 -26.89 16.57 -4.44
C THR A 41 -26.91 16.14 -5.91
N SER A 42 -25.74 16.07 -6.56
CA SER A 42 -25.55 15.58 -7.92
C SER A 42 -25.05 14.13 -7.96
N ASN A 43 -25.07 13.43 -6.82
CA ASN A 43 -24.54 12.07 -6.61
C ASN A 43 -23.03 11.91 -6.82
N ASN A 44 -22.26 13.01 -6.82
CA ASN A 44 -20.81 12.92 -6.85
C ASN A 44 -20.28 12.73 -5.42
N PRO A 45 -19.23 11.91 -5.20
CA PRO A 45 -18.60 11.78 -3.89
C PRO A 45 -18.14 13.13 -3.35
N VAL A 46 -18.39 13.39 -2.07
CA VAL A 46 -17.91 14.64 -1.46
C VAL A 46 -16.38 14.65 -1.38
N PRO A 47 -15.74 15.84 -1.44
CA PRO A 47 -14.29 15.96 -1.34
C PRO A 47 -13.73 15.39 -0.02
N ASP A 48 -12.49 14.93 -0.08
CA ASP A 48 -11.80 14.35 1.06
C ASP A 48 -11.67 15.37 2.20
N GLY A 49 -11.94 14.94 3.42
CA GLY A 49 -11.89 15.82 4.58
C GLY A 49 -12.68 15.30 5.77
N ASN A 50 -12.65 16.05 6.87
CA ASN A 50 -13.37 15.69 8.08
C ASN A 50 -14.74 16.34 8.11
N TYR A 51 -15.79 15.51 8.22
CA TYR A 51 -17.18 15.94 8.26
C TYR A 51 -17.78 15.61 9.62
N ASN A 52 -18.53 16.55 10.20
CA ASN A 52 -19.23 16.30 11.45
C ASN A 52 -20.55 15.56 11.16
N LEU A 53 -20.59 14.26 11.47
CA LEU A 53 -21.74 13.41 11.23
C LEU A 53 -22.45 13.13 12.55
N THR A 54 -23.78 13.22 12.56
CA THR A 54 -24.59 12.82 13.70
C THR A 54 -25.44 11.61 13.34
N PHE A 55 -25.31 10.54 14.13
CA PHE A 55 -26.00 9.26 13.96
C PHE A 55 -27.10 9.13 15.00
N ARG A 56 -28.26 8.60 14.59
CA ARG A 56 -29.44 8.41 15.46
C ARG A 56 -30.10 7.07 15.20
N LEU A 57 -30.59 6.43 16.27
CA LEU A 57 -31.35 5.18 16.19
C LEU A 57 -32.81 5.39 16.62
N TYR A 58 -33.71 4.77 15.87
CA TYR A 58 -35.16 4.84 16.05
C TYR A 58 -35.78 3.44 16.01
N ASP A 59 -36.95 3.28 16.62
CA ASP A 59 -37.77 2.07 16.49
C ASP A 59 -38.93 2.23 15.47
N VAL A 60 -38.93 3.34 14.72
CA VAL A 60 -39.84 3.61 13.60
C VAL A 60 -39.09 4.15 12.39
N GLU A 61 -39.60 3.82 11.19
CA GLU A 61 -38.96 4.14 9.91
C GLU A 61 -39.00 5.63 9.55
N THR A 62 -40.08 6.34 9.90
CA THR A 62 -40.23 7.80 9.70
C THR A 62 -40.82 8.48 10.93
N GLY A 63 -40.43 9.74 11.20
CA GLY A 63 -40.83 10.47 12.41
C GLY A 63 -40.20 9.92 13.70
N GLY A 64 -40.92 10.05 14.82
CA GLY A 64 -40.50 9.53 16.13
C GLY A 64 -39.35 10.29 16.81
N THR A 65 -39.06 9.92 18.07
CA THR A 65 -37.94 10.48 18.84
C THR A 65 -36.74 9.53 18.78
N ALA A 66 -35.52 10.06 18.69
CA ALA A 66 -34.32 9.24 18.68
C ALA A 66 -34.15 8.54 20.04
N LEU A 67 -33.99 7.22 20.03
CA LEU A 67 -33.76 6.41 21.22
C LEU A 67 -32.29 6.41 21.65
N TRP A 68 -31.40 6.70 20.71
CA TRP A 68 -29.98 6.88 20.93
C TRP A 68 -29.40 7.79 19.85
N ALA A 69 -28.39 8.60 20.19
CA ALA A 69 -27.74 9.51 19.26
C ALA A 69 -26.29 9.78 19.67
N GLU A 70 -25.42 10.01 18.70
CA GLU A 70 -24.08 10.57 18.93
C GLU A 70 -23.56 11.34 17.72
N GLY A 71 -22.72 12.33 17.98
CA GLY A 71 -22.03 13.13 16.97
C GLY A 71 -20.55 12.76 16.93
N GLN A 72 -20.00 12.58 15.73
CA GLN A 72 -18.61 12.26 15.52
C GLN A 72 -18.02 13.08 14.38
N LEU A 73 -16.78 13.53 14.55
CA LEU A 73 -16.00 14.08 13.45
C LEU A 73 -15.39 12.91 12.67
N VAL A 74 -15.91 12.67 11.46
CA VAL A 74 -15.58 11.49 10.66
C VAL A 74 -14.78 11.91 9.43
N ALA A 75 -13.62 11.28 9.24
CA ALA A 75 -12.84 11.45 8.02
C ALA A 75 -13.55 10.75 6.86
N VAL A 76 -13.78 11.49 5.79
CA VAL A 76 -14.34 11.00 4.53
C VAL A 76 -13.22 11.06 3.49
N ASP A 77 -13.02 9.96 2.78
CA ASP A 77 -12.06 9.83 1.70
C ASP A 77 -12.78 9.28 0.46
N LYS A 78 -12.75 10.05 -0.62
CA LYS A 78 -13.47 9.82 -1.89
C LYS A 78 -14.94 9.56 -1.69
N GLY A 79 -15.55 10.35 -0.80
CA GLY A 79 -16.92 10.19 -0.32
C GLY A 79 -17.14 8.98 0.59
N ILE A 80 -16.20 8.07 0.80
CA ILE A 80 -16.40 6.88 1.65
C ILE A 80 -16.00 7.20 3.09
N PHE A 81 -16.80 6.74 4.05
CA PHE A 81 -16.44 6.78 5.46
C PHE A 81 -16.78 5.48 6.19
N ASN A 82 -16.02 5.20 7.24
CA ASN A 82 -16.27 4.09 8.17
C ASN A 82 -16.28 4.64 9.59
N VAL A 83 -17.25 4.20 10.39
CA VAL A 83 -17.45 4.70 11.76
C VAL A 83 -17.94 3.57 12.67
N ASN A 84 -17.52 3.62 13.93
CA ASN A 84 -18.05 2.75 14.98
C ASN A 84 -19.01 3.54 15.86
N LEU A 85 -20.28 3.14 15.80
CA LEU A 85 -21.35 3.69 16.60
C LEU A 85 -21.29 3.13 18.01
N GLY A 86 -21.55 3.95 19.03
CA GLY A 86 -21.50 3.55 20.43
C GLY A 86 -20.17 3.88 21.14
N THR A 87 -19.25 4.53 20.43
CA THR A 87 -17.91 4.86 20.94
C THR A 87 -17.86 6.18 21.68
N VAL A 88 -18.76 7.11 21.35
CA VAL A 88 -18.90 8.38 22.08
C VAL A 88 -19.96 8.24 23.16
N ASN A 89 -21.15 7.75 22.79
CA ASN A 89 -22.23 7.46 23.72
C ASN A 89 -22.50 5.95 23.76
N THR A 90 -22.37 5.31 24.91
CA THR A 90 -22.55 3.85 25.04
C THR A 90 -23.91 3.38 24.52
N LEU A 91 -23.92 2.34 23.69
CA LEU A 91 -25.13 1.81 23.07
C LEU A 91 -25.76 0.70 23.93
N ASN A 92 -26.83 1.05 24.66
CA ASN A 92 -27.53 0.15 25.59
C ASN A 92 -28.98 -0.15 25.16
N LEU A 93 -29.18 -0.43 23.86
CA LEU A 93 -30.49 -0.88 23.36
C LEU A 93 -30.59 -2.41 23.36
N PRO A 94 -31.79 -2.99 23.56
CA PRO A 94 -31.98 -4.43 23.69
C PRO A 94 -31.94 -5.22 22.36
N PHE A 95 -32.10 -4.56 21.20
CA PHE A 95 -32.09 -5.20 19.86
C PHE A 95 -33.10 -6.36 19.67
N ASP A 96 -34.23 -6.29 20.36
CA ASP A 96 -35.33 -7.26 20.40
C ASP A 96 -36.45 -7.00 19.37
N LYS A 97 -36.42 -5.84 18.71
CA LYS A 97 -37.33 -5.40 17.65
C LYS A 97 -36.55 -4.72 16.53
N PRO A 98 -37.14 -4.42 15.36
CA PRO A 98 -36.43 -3.70 14.31
C PRO A 98 -36.04 -2.27 14.74
N TYR A 99 -34.83 -1.84 14.35
CA TYR A 99 -34.33 -0.47 14.57
C TYR A 99 -33.87 0.13 13.23
N TRP A 100 -33.90 1.46 13.11
CA TRP A 100 -33.50 2.22 11.92
C TRP A 100 -32.45 3.28 12.26
N LEU A 101 -31.44 3.40 11.40
CA LEU A 101 -30.35 4.38 11.48
C LEU A 101 -30.65 5.60 10.62
N GLY A 102 -30.64 6.77 11.25
CA GLY A 102 -30.72 8.09 10.61
C GLY A 102 -29.39 8.84 10.74
N ILE A 103 -29.05 9.64 9.72
CA ILE A 103 -27.77 10.34 9.60
C ILE A 103 -28.02 11.78 9.17
N SER A 104 -27.40 12.75 9.85
CA SER A 104 -27.35 14.15 9.43
C SER A 104 -25.90 14.64 9.32
N VAL A 105 -25.62 15.45 8.30
CA VAL A 105 -24.29 16.03 8.05
C VAL A 105 -24.29 17.49 8.50
N ALA A 106 -23.43 17.83 9.46
CA ALA A 106 -23.40 19.14 10.10
C ALA A 106 -24.80 19.57 10.61
N LEU A 107 -25.28 20.77 10.24
CA LEU A 107 -26.59 21.30 10.64
C LEU A 107 -27.70 21.04 9.60
N ASN A 108 -27.43 20.22 8.58
CA ASN A 108 -28.42 19.92 7.54
C ASN A 108 -29.51 18.98 8.05
N PRO A 109 -30.70 18.97 7.42
CA PRO A 109 -31.75 18.00 7.72
C PRO A 109 -31.27 16.55 7.60
N GLU A 110 -31.89 15.66 8.38
CA GLU A 110 -31.59 14.22 8.35
C GLU A 110 -31.82 13.63 6.95
N LEU A 111 -30.88 12.81 6.49
CA LEU A 111 -30.95 12.16 5.18
C LEU A 111 -32.05 11.09 5.17
N THR A 112 -32.84 11.07 4.09
CA THR A 112 -33.94 10.13 3.89
C THR A 112 -33.71 9.27 2.64
N PRO A 113 -34.07 7.97 2.64
CA PRO A 113 -34.73 7.21 3.72
C PRO A 113 -33.76 6.72 4.81
N ARG A 114 -34.29 6.43 6.01
CA ARG A 114 -33.52 5.80 7.10
C ARG A 114 -33.17 4.36 6.75
N ILE A 115 -32.07 3.88 7.29
CA ILE A 115 -31.52 2.56 6.97
C ILE A 115 -31.94 1.57 8.06
N LYS A 116 -32.73 0.56 7.72
CA LYS A 116 -33.11 -0.50 8.67
C LYS A 116 -31.87 -1.30 9.08
N LEU A 117 -31.63 -1.43 10.38
CA LEU A 117 -30.63 -2.32 10.90
C LEU A 117 -31.09 -3.77 10.75
N THR A 118 -30.20 -4.60 10.24
CA THR A 118 -30.42 -6.04 10.08
C THR A 118 -29.43 -6.81 10.93
N SER A 119 -29.83 -8.02 11.34
CA SER A 119 -28.97 -8.88 12.16
C SER A 119 -27.68 -9.19 11.41
N SER A 120 -26.55 -9.02 12.10
CA SER A 120 -25.27 -9.50 11.61
C SER A 120 -25.27 -11.03 11.48
N SER A 121 -24.43 -11.57 10.61
CA SER A 121 -24.28 -13.02 10.41
C SER A 121 -23.90 -13.76 11.71
N TYR A 122 -23.25 -13.09 12.67
CA TYR A 122 -22.89 -13.64 13.98
C TYR A 122 -24.10 -13.80 14.92
N SER A 123 -25.09 -12.90 14.83
CA SER A 123 -26.30 -12.96 15.64
C SER A 123 -27.27 -14.10 15.25
N PHE A 124 -27.18 -14.64 14.03
CA PHE A 124 -28.06 -15.72 13.57
C PHE A 124 -27.85 -17.06 14.30
N ARG A 125 -26.66 -17.30 14.88
CA ARG A 125 -26.39 -18.53 15.65
C ARG A 125 -26.87 -18.48 17.10
N SER A 126 -27.22 -17.30 17.64
CA SER A 126 -27.58 -17.15 19.06
C SER A 126 -29.02 -17.56 19.37
N LEU A 127 -29.84 -17.87 18.37
CA LEU A 127 -31.26 -18.15 18.53
C LEU A 127 -31.59 -19.60 18.94
N LYS A 128 -30.59 -20.50 19.00
CA LYS A 128 -30.81 -21.96 19.15
C LYS A 128 -30.16 -22.62 20.36
N THR A 129 -30.02 -21.92 21.49
CA THR A 129 -29.71 -22.58 22.76
C THR A 129 -30.41 -21.84 23.89
N ASP A 130 -31.62 -22.25 24.22
CA ASP A 130 -32.25 -22.03 25.52
C ASP A 130 -33.14 -23.23 25.89
N SER A 131 -32.70 -23.92 26.95
CA SER A 131 -33.34 -24.95 27.81
C SER A 131 -33.54 -26.40 27.32
N ILE A 132 -33.05 -27.33 28.15
CA ILE A 132 -33.20 -28.81 28.10
C ILE A 132 -34.10 -29.33 29.24
N ASP A 133 -34.94 -28.48 29.82
CA ASP A 133 -35.84 -28.85 30.92
C ASP A 133 -36.78 -30.01 30.56
N GLY A 134 -36.87 -31.01 31.45
CA GLY A 134 -37.82 -32.12 31.36
C GLY A 134 -37.33 -33.40 30.67
N ILE A 135 -36.09 -33.44 30.17
CA ILE A 135 -35.50 -34.66 29.60
C ILE A 135 -34.99 -35.59 30.71
N GLN A 136 -35.20 -36.91 30.58
CA GLN A 136 -34.72 -37.93 31.53
C GLN A 136 -33.19 -37.98 31.55
N ALA A 137 -32.60 -37.88 32.74
CA ALA A 137 -31.17 -38.04 32.95
C ALA A 137 -30.78 -39.51 32.78
N GLY A 138 -29.60 -39.75 32.19
CA GLY A 138 -29.05 -41.08 31.96
C GLY A 138 -27.63 -41.22 32.50
N GLY A 139 -27.13 -42.45 32.53
CA GLY A 139 -25.83 -42.80 33.10
C GLY A 139 -25.89 -42.87 34.63
N ASP A 140 -24.94 -42.19 35.27
CA ASP A 140 -24.72 -42.18 36.74
C ASP A 140 -25.76 -41.36 37.51
N LEU A 141 -26.64 -40.68 36.78
CA LEU A 141 -27.68 -39.82 37.31
C LEU A 141 -29.07 -40.38 36.99
N ARG A 142 -30.00 -40.24 37.94
CA ARG A 142 -31.43 -40.56 37.83
C ARG A 142 -32.28 -39.30 38.00
N GLY A 143 -33.47 -39.27 37.40
CA GLY A 143 -34.40 -38.12 37.44
C GLY A 143 -34.46 -37.37 36.11
N THR A 144 -34.84 -36.09 36.13
CA THR A 144 -34.97 -35.23 34.93
C THR A 144 -34.25 -33.89 35.13
N TYR A 145 -33.75 -33.31 34.05
CA TYR A 145 -33.21 -31.94 34.08
C TYR A 145 -34.29 -30.92 34.49
N PRO A 146 -33.94 -29.90 35.29
CA PRO A 146 -32.56 -29.48 35.61
C PRO A 146 -31.97 -30.10 36.89
N ASN A 147 -32.71 -30.92 37.64
CA ASN A 147 -32.29 -31.43 38.96
C ASN A 147 -32.20 -32.97 39.05
N PRO A 148 -31.31 -33.64 38.29
CA PRO A 148 -31.09 -35.07 38.49
C PRO A 148 -30.27 -35.37 39.76
N SER A 149 -30.40 -36.59 40.30
CA SER A 149 -29.67 -37.07 41.50
C SER A 149 -28.79 -38.28 41.16
N ILE A 150 -27.76 -38.56 41.95
CA ILE A 150 -26.89 -39.73 41.75
C ILE A 150 -27.70 -41.02 41.94
N ALA A 151 -27.52 -41.99 41.04
CA ALA A 151 -28.18 -43.27 41.12
C ALA A 151 -27.57 -44.17 42.22
N ASN A 152 -28.38 -45.07 42.78
CA ASN A 152 -27.92 -45.98 43.83
C ASN A 152 -26.76 -46.85 43.33
N ASN A 153 -25.77 -47.11 44.19
CA ASN A 153 -24.62 -47.99 43.94
C ASN A 153 -23.64 -47.54 42.85
N VAL A 154 -23.74 -46.30 42.36
CA VAL A 154 -22.81 -45.75 41.38
C VAL A 154 -21.47 -45.34 42.02
N ILE A 155 -21.49 -44.93 43.29
CA ILE A 155 -20.25 -44.61 44.01
C ILE A 155 -19.62 -45.93 44.51
N THR A 156 -18.59 -46.40 43.80
CA THR A 156 -17.77 -47.54 44.19
C THR A 156 -16.37 -47.07 44.61
N SER A 157 -15.53 -47.98 45.09
CA SER A 157 -14.13 -47.67 45.44
C SER A 157 -13.30 -47.13 44.27
N GLU A 158 -13.71 -47.36 43.02
CA GLU A 158 -13.06 -46.79 41.83
C GLU A 158 -13.38 -45.30 41.62
N ASN A 159 -14.46 -44.81 42.25
CA ASN A 159 -15.01 -43.46 42.09
C ASN A 159 -14.76 -42.58 43.33
N ILE A 160 -14.03 -43.10 44.33
CA ILE A 160 -13.58 -42.37 45.52
C ILE A 160 -12.06 -42.21 45.42
N LEU A 161 -11.60 -40.97 45.19
CA LEU A 161 -10.16 -40.65 45.15
C LEU A 161 -9.50 -40.87 46.52
N ASP A 162 -8.21 -41.21 46.50
CA ASP A 162 -7.44 -41.38 47.73
C ASP A 162 -7.42 -40.08 48.56
N GLY A 163 -7.77 -40.20 49.84
CA GLY A 163 -7.92 -39.06 50.76
C GLY A 163 -9.24 -38.27 50.67
N ALA A 164 -10.20 -38.66 49.82
CA ALA A 164 -11.49 -37.98 49.69
C ALA A 164 -12.43 -38.18 50.89
N ILE A 165 -12.27 -39.27 51.65
CA ILE A 165 -12.94 -39.48 52.94
C ILE A 165 -11.88 -39.31 54.04
N GLN A 166 -11.97 -38.20 54.77
CA GLN A 166 -11.12 -37.94 55.91
C GLN A 166 -11.78 -38.44 57.19
N ARG A 167 -10.98 -38.64 58.24
CA ARG A 167 -11.46 -39.12 59.55
C ARG A 167 -12.58 -38.25 60.12
N VAL A 168 -12.60 -36.94 59.83
CA VAL A 168 -13.67 -36.03 60.27
C VAL A 168 -15.02 -36.37 59.62
N ASP A 169 -14.99 -36.94 58.40
CA ASP A 169 -16.18 -37.26 57.61
C ASP A 169 -16.91 -38.54 58.10
N VAL A 170 -16.24 -39.34 58.94
CA VAL A 170 -16.77 -40.60 59.52
C VAL A 170 -16.65 -40.65 61.05
N ALA A 171 -16.25 -39.53 61.68
CA ALA A 171 -15.84 -39.48 63.09
C ALA A 171 -16.94 -39.87 64.09
N ASN A 172 -18.22 -39.69 63.75
CA ASN A 172 -19.32 -39.91 64.70
C ASN A 172 -19.83 -41.36 64.72
N ASP A 173 -19.51 -42.18 63.71
CA ASP A 173 -20.03 -43.55 63.57
C ASP A 173 -18.95 -44.65 63.49
N PHE A 174 -17.66 -44.30 63.61
CA PHE A 174 -16.58 -45.27 63.50
C PHE A 174 -16.38 -46.09 64.79
N LYS A 175 -16.90 -47.33 64.83
CA LYS A 175 -16.51 -48.37 65.80
C LYS A 175 -15.51 -49.33 65.16
N ALA A 176 -14.21 -49.12 65.33
CA ALA A 176 -13.21 -50.07 64.86
C ALA A 176 -13.13 -51.33 65.74
N PRO A 177 -13.24 -52.54 65.16
CA PRO A 177 -12.62 -53.73 65.70
C PRO A 177 -11.21 -53.88 65.09
N TYR A 178 -10.18 -53.88 65.94
CA TYR A 178 -8.76 -54.17 65.64
C TYR A 178 -7.87 -53.00 65.18
N ALA A 179 -6.94 -52.67 66.08
CA ALA A 179 -5.78 -51.82 65.89
C ALA A 179 -4.65 -52.56 65.15
N ASP A 180 -3.82 -51.81 64.41
CA ASP A 180 -2.40 -52.16 64.24
C ASP A 180 -1.55 -50.89 64.35
N THR A 181 -0.49 -51.00 65.12
CA THR A 181 0.34 -49.92 65.68
C THR A 181 1.77 -50.23 65.30
N ALA A 182 2.34 -49.47 64.35
CA ALA A 182 3.76 -49.20 64.05
C ALA A 182 3.89 -48.96 62.54
N ASP A 183 4.23 -47.80 61.96
CA ASP A 183 5.28 -46.79 62.21
C ASP A 183 6.74 -47.31 62.16
N ALA A 184 7.14 -47.98 61.07
CA ALA A 184 8.55 -48.35 60.83
C ALA A 184 8.97 -48.63 59.35
N ALA A 185 8.51 -47.88 58.33
CA ALA A 185 8.97 -48.10 56.94
C ALA A 185 9.24 -46.82 56.11
N ARG A 186 9.68 -45.73 56.75
CA ARG A 186 9.95 -44.44 56.09
C ARG A 186 11.42 -44.10 55.82
N THR A 187 12.37 -45.04 55.89
CA THR A 187 13.81 -44.69 55.83
C THR A 187 14.70 -45.47 54.85
N SER A 188 14.18 -46.36 54.02
CA SER A 188 15.00 -47.04 53.00
C SER A 188 14.44 -46.76 51.61
N ALA A 189 15.14 -45.93 50.82
CA ALA A 189 14.80 -45.79 49.41
C ALA A 189 14.90 -47.17 48.73
N PRO A 190 14.01 -47.49 47.77
CA PRO A 190 14.07 -48.76 47.04
C PRO A 190 15.46 -48.97 46.42
N SER A 191 15.88 -50.23 46.29
CA SER A 191 17.18 -50.61 45.71
C SER A 191 17.00 -51.71 44.67
N GLY A 192 17.84 -51.74 43.63
CA GLY A 192 17.80 -52.74 42.55
C GLY A 192 17.49 -52.14 41.17
N SER A 193 17.42 -52.99 40.15
CA SER A 193 17.15 -52.55 38.77
C SER A 193 15.75 -51.95 38.63
N ALA A 194 15.66 -50.81 37.98
CA ALA A 194 14.39 -50.22 37.57
C ALA A 194 13.81 -51.00 36.38
N GLY A 195 12.49 -50.94 36.24
CA GLY A 195 11.76 -51.61 35.15
C GLY A 195 10.65 -50.73 34.60
N GLY A 196 10.03 -51.19 33.50
CA GLY A 196 9.00 -50.43 32.79
C GLY A 196 9.61 -49.28 31.99
N ASP A 197 9.06 -48.08 32.17
CA ASP A 197 9.48 -46.86 31.47
C ASP A 197 10.77 -46.23 32.01
N LEU A 198 11.34 -46.85 33.05
CA LEU A 198 12.57 -46.44 33.68
C LEU A 198 13.67 -47.48 33.45
N THR A 199 14.89 -47.02 33.22
CA THR A 199 16.13 -47.81 33.16
C THR A 199 17.08 -47.43 34.28
N GLY A 200 18.10 -48.27 34.51
CA GLY A 200 19.10 -48.06 35.55
C GLY A 200 18.73 -48.72 36.86
N THR A 201 19.18 -48.15 37.98
CA THR A 201 18.97 -48.71 39.33
C THR A 201 18.47 -47.63 40.29
N TYR A 202 17.62 -48.03 41.23
CA TYR A 202 17.21 -47.17 42.33
C TYR A 202 18.38 -46.85 43.26
N PRO A 203 18.43 -45.65 43.87
CA PRO A 203 17.33 -44.69 44.02
C PRO A 203 17.13 -43.71 42.85
N ASN A 204 18.06 -43.64 41.89
CA ASN A 204 18.05 -42.63 40.82
C ASN A 204 17.96 -43.27 39.42
N PRO A 205 16.85 -43.93 39.07
CA PRO A 205 16.68 -44.43 37.72
C PRO A 205 16.43 -43.29 36.73
N SER A 206 16.68 -43.55 35.44
CA SER A 206 16.45 -42.60 34.34
C SER A 206 15.29 -43.08 33.48
N ILE A 207 14.67 -42.18 32.71
CA ILE A 207 13.65 -42.56 31.73
C ILE A 207 14.31 -43.36 30.61
N ALA A 208 13.73 -44.48 30.21
CA ALA A 208 14.27 -45.32 29.15
C ALA A 208 14.15 -44.60 27.79
N ASN A 209 15.09 -44.86 26.87
CA ASN A 209 14.99 -44.34 25.51
C ASN A 209 13.65 -44.76 24.87
N ASN A 210 12.97 -43.80 24.24
CA ASN A 210 11.66 -43.97 23.61
C ASN A 210 10.52 -44.39 24.56
N ALA A 211 10.72 -44.35 25.89
CA ALA A 211 9.65 -44.68 26.84
C ALA A 211 8.48 -43.69 26.77
N VAL A 212 8.77 -42.42 26.47
CA VAL A 212 7.77 -41.37 26.26
C VAL A 212 7.50 -41.22 24.77
N THR A 213 6.40 -41.82 24.31
CA THR A 213 5.91 -41.68 22.93
C THR A 213 4.77 -40.65 22.88
N SER A 214 4.39 -40.20 21.69
CA SER A 214 3.28 -39.26 21.50
C SER A 214 1.96 -39.75 22.13
N ALA A 215 1.72 -41.05 22.16
CA ALA A 215 0.52 -41.63 22.79
C ALA A 215 0.49 -41.46 24.32
N LYS A 216 1.66 -41.26 24.96
CA LYS A 216 1.78 -41.00 26.41
C LYS A 216 1.84 -39.51 26.73
N ILE A 217 1.85 -38.64 25.71
CA ILE A 217 1.80 -37.20 25.87
C ILE A 217 0.37 -36.75 25.57
N LEU A 218 -0.36 -36.38 26.62
CA LEU A 218 -1.71 -35.85 26.46
C LEU A 218 -1.68 -34.47 25.79
N ASP A 219 -2.71 -34.14 25.03
CA ASP A 219 -2.84 -32.82 24.42
C ASP A 219 -2.70 -31.71 25.47
N SER A 220 -1.91 -30.68 25.14
CA SER A 220 -1.62 -29.51 26.00
C SER A 220 -0.84 -29.80 27.30
N SER A 221 -0.36 -31.03 27.52
CA SER A 221 0.41 -31.38 28.73
C SER A 221 1.87 -30.89 28.71
N ILE A 222 2.42 -30.63 27.52
CA ILE A 222 3.74 -30.00 27.36
C ILE A 222 3.52 -28.52 27.09
N THR A 223 3.89 -27.71 28.07
CA THR A 223 3.83 -26.26 28.01
C THR A 223 5.18 -25.66 27.60
N GLY A 224 5.22 -24.37 27.28
CA GLY A 224 6.46 -23.70 26.87
C GLY A 224 7.57 -23.73 27.92
N SER A 225 7.24 -23.91 29.21
CA SER A 225 8.24 -24.08 30.29
C SER A 225 8.83 -25.49 30.36
N ASP A 226 8.13 -26.49 29.82
CA ASP A 226 8.58 -27.90 29.83
C ASP A 226 9.61 -28.18 28.73
N ILE A 227 9.65 -27.33 27.69
CA ILE A 227 10.60 -27.39 26.59
C ILE A 227 11.76 -26.45 26.93
N SER A 228 12.86 -26.99 27.49
CA SER A 228 14.04 -26.16 27.77
C SER A 228 14.56 -25.52 26.48
N SER A 229 14.92 -24.25 26.52
CA SER A 229 15.31 -23.41 25.36
C SER A 229 16.59 -23.86 24.63
N THR A 230 17.17 -25.02 24.97
CA THR A 230 18.48 -25.48 24.50
C THR A 230 18.44 -26.69 23.56
N THR A 231 17.30 -27.35 23.38
CA THR A 231 17.20 -28.48 22.43
C THR A 231 16.52 -28.03 21.15
N ALA A 232 17.32 -27.92 20.08
CA ALA A 232 16.86 -27.59 18.74
C ALA A 232 15.77 -28.56 18.28
N MET A 233 14.53 -28.09 18.20
CA MET A 233 13.46 -28.81 17.51
C MET A 233 13.74 -28.78 16.00
N ASN A 234 14.28 -29.88 15.48
CA ASN A 234 14.38 -30.09 14.04
C ASN A 234 13.00 -30.41 13.47
N ILE A 235 12.24 -29.38 13.12
CA ILE A 235 11.00 -29.53 12.36
C ILE A 235 11.37 -29.81 10.90
N THR A 236 11.33 -31.08 10.49
CA THR A 236 11.81 -31.50 9.15
C THR A 236 10.77 -31.43 8.03
N SER A 237 9.47 -31.24 8.29
CA SER A 237 8.49 -30.81 7.27
C SER A 237 7.15 -30.40 7.88
N LEU A 238 6.58 -29.28 7.40
CA LEU A 238 5.17 -28.92 7.60
C LEU A 238 4.35 -29.48 6.43
N THR A 239 3.55 -30.52 6.64
CA THR A 239 2.53 -30.92 5.68
C THR A 239 1.19 -30.27 6.02
N THR A 240 0.64 -29.56 5.02
CA THR A 240 -0.72 -29.01 4.93
C THR A 240 -1.05 -27.76 5.76
N THR A 241 -0.85 -26.59 5.13
CA THR A 241 -1.57 -25.30 5.35
C THR A 241 -1.34 -24.48 6.63
N GLY A 242 -0.43 -24.86 7.52
CA GLY A 242 -0.07 -24.06 8.70
C GLY A 242 0.93 -22.94 8.39
N SER A 243 0.61 -21.69 8.72
CA SER A 243 1.56 -20.57 8.69
C SER A 243 2.50 -20.63 9.92
N VAL A 244 3.79 -20.30 9.75
CA VAL A 244 4.79 -20.27 10.84
C VAL A 244 5.11 -18.83 11.22
N GLY A 245 5.08 -18.54 12.52
CA GLY A 245 5.53 -17.28 13.12
C GLY A 245 6.82 -17.53 13.88
N ILE A 246 7.89 -16.82 13.53
CA ILE A 246 9.12 -16.77 14.34
C ILE A 246 9.07 -15.45 15.10
N GLY A 247 9.03 -15.52 16.43
CA GLY A 247 8.97 -14.35 17.32
C GLY A 247 7.59 -13.70 17.48
N THR A 248 6.49 -14.32 17.01
CA THR A 248 5.13 -13.77 17.10
C THR A 248 4.07 -14.81 17.45
N SER A 249 3.01 -14.40 18.14
CA SER A 249 1.86 -15.24 18.54
C SER A 249 0.68 -15.20 17.58
N VAL A 250 0.70 -14.38 16.52
CA VAL A 250 -0.40 -14.25 15.55
C VAL A 250 0.10 -14.52 14.12
N HIS A 251 -0.55 -15.46 13.44
CA HIS A 251 -0.15 -15.99 12.14
C HIS A 251 -1.16 -15.54 11.07
N ARG A 252 -0.78 -14.62 10.14
CA ARG A 252 -1.75 -14.06 9.18
C ARG A 252 -1.47 -14.28 7.68
N ALA A 253 -0.35 -14.89 7.30
CA ALA A 253 -0.12 -15.56 6.01
C ALA A 253 1.32 -16.11 5.98
N THR A 254 1.61 -16.97 4.98
CA THR A 254 2.62 -18.03 4.83
C THR A 254 4.04 -17.84 5.43
N LEU A 255 4.50 -16.64 5.74
CA LEU A 255 5.64 -16.36 6.63
C LEU A 255 5.65 -14.85 6.90
N THR A 256 5.50 -14.42 8.15
CA THR A 256 5.74 -13.02 8.55
C THR A 256 6.86 -13.03 9.57
N VAL A 257 8.04 -12.54 9.18
CA VAL A 257 9.17 -12.34 10.09
C VAL A 257 9.08 -10.90 10.59
N ASN A 258 8.79 -10.73 11.87
CA ASN A 258 8.56 -9.42 12.49
C ASN A 258 9.74 -9.00 13.39
N ASP A 259 10.89 -9.63 13.18
CA ASP A 259 12.17 -9.34 13.81
C ASP A 259 13.25 -9.27 12.72
N THR A 260 14.44 -8.76 13.06
CA THR A 260 15.61 -8.87 12.19
C THR A 260 15.86 -10.36 11.97
N ILE A 261 16.02 -10.81 10.72
CA ILE A 261 16.62 -12.13 10.47
C ILE A 261 18.09 -11.98 10.87
N ASP A 262 18.35 -12.12 12.16
CA ASP A 262 19.69 -11.95 12.69
C ASP A 262 20.60 -13.01 12.06
N ASN A 263 21.64 -12.49 11.40
CA ASN A 263 22.69 -13.18 10.65
C ASN A 263 22.46 -13.39 9.14
N VAL A 264 21.92 -12.41 8.42
CA VAL A 264 22.33 -12.26 7.01
C VAL A 264 23.19 -11.01 6.79
N PHE A 265 22.83 -9.82 7.31
CA PHE A 265 23.76 -8.67 7.47
C PHE A 265 23.22 -7.70 8.52
N PRO A 266 24.04 -7.08 9.39
CA PRO A 266 23.55 -6.13 10.38
C PRO A 266 23.06 -4.85 9.69
N GLY A 267 21.78 -4.50 9.86
CA GLY A 267 21.28 -3.14 9.61
C GLY A 267 20.05 -2.96 8.70
N VAL A 268 19.44 -3.99 8.10
CA VAL A 268 18.23 -3.81 7.26
C VAL A 268 17.26 -4.99 7.35
N PRO A 269 16.00 -4.80 7.80
CA PRO A 269 15.00 -5.88 7.82
C PRO A 269 14.37 -6.09 6.43
N GLY A 270 14.37 -7.33 5.92
CA GLY A 270 13.69 -7.69 4.65
C GLY A 270 13.68 -9.18 4.33
N ILE A 271 12.68 -9.62 3.55
CA ILE A 271 12.53 -11.01 3.06
C ILE A 271 13.21 -11.16 1.70
N MET A 272 14.13 -12.11 1.56
CA MET A 272 14.73 -12.47 0.27
C MET A 272 13.88 -13.53 -0.43
N LEU A 273 13.25 -13.19 -1.56
CA LEU A 273 12.70 -14.17 -2.50
C LEU A 273 13.71 -14.35 -3.64
N GLY A 274 14.50 -15.42 -3.57
CA GLY A 274 15.53 -15.71 -4.57
C GLY A 274 15.96 -17.17 -4.62
N ASN A 275 16.28 -17.64 -5.83
CA ASN A 275 16.80 -18.97 -6.11
C ASN A 275 18.07 -19.25 -5.25
N PRO A 276 18.24 -20.44 -4.65
CA PRO A 276 19.43 -20.82 -3.86
C PRO A 276 20.77 -20.67 -4.60
N ALA A 277 20.76 -20.46 -5.93
CA ALA A 277 21.96 -20.14 -6.71
C ALA A 277 22.40 -18.64 -6.66
N GLY A 278 21.82 -17.81 -5.79
CA GLY A 278 22.43 -16.54 -5.36
C GLY A 278 22.45 -15.37 -6.37
N THR A 279 21.52 -15.33 -7.33
CA THR A 279 21.58 -14.30 -8.42
C THR A 279 20.32 -13.46 -8.64
N THR A 280 19.25 -13.65 -7.88
CA THR A 280 18.03 -12.82 -7.99
C THR A 280 17.30 -12.73 -6.66
N ALA A 281 17.47 -11.62 -5.94
CA ALA A 281 16.54 -11.25 -4.87
C ALA A 281 15.53 -10.25 -5.46
N ILE A 282 14.24 -10.57 -5.41
CA ILE A 282 13.17 -9.60 -5.67
C ILE A 282 12.79 -9.01 -4.31
N TRP A 283 13.24 -7.79 -4.04
CA TRP A 283 12.69 -6.99 -2.94
C TRP A 283 11.28 -6.54 -3.33
N GLN A 284 10.31 -6.76 -2.45
CA GLN A 284 8.97 -6.18 -2.55
C GLN A 284 8.70 -5.35 -1.29
N GLY A 285 9.54 -4.33 -1.09
CA GLY A 285 9.33 -3.30 -0.08
C GLY A 285 8.57 -2.14 -0.70
N LYS A 286 7.48 -1.73 -0.06
CA LYS A 286 6.74 -0.51 -0.38
C LYS A 286 7.35 0.60 0.47
N ASP A 287 8.00 1.59 -0.13
CA ASP A 287 8.35 2.81 0.59
C ASP A 287 7.12 3.70 0.80
N ALA A 288 7.27 4.77 1.59
CA ALA A 288 6.21 5.73 1.90
C ALA A 288 5.64 6.47 0.67
N SER A 289 6.19 6.23 -0.53
CA SER A 289 5.82 6.89 -1.79
C SER A 289 5.21 5.96 -2.85
N ASN A 290 4.86 4.71 -2.49
CA ASN A 290 4.21 3.72 -3.38
C ASN A 290 5.08 3.22 -4.57
N TYR A 291 6.41 3.25 -4.49
CA TYR A 291 7.26 2.64 -5.52
C TYR A 291 7.74 1.23 -5.13
N ILE A 292 8.05 0.41 -6.14
CA ILE A 292 8.73 -0.87 -5.97
C ILE A 292 10.23 -0.57 -5.90
N GLU A 293 10.82 -0.69 -4.72
CA GLU A 293 12.26 -0.51 -4.51
C GLU A 293 12.99 -1.83 -4.81
N ILE A 294 13.72 -1.90 -5.92
CA ILE A 294 14.62 -3.02 -6.23
C ILE A 294 16.01 -2.63 -5.71
N SER A 295 16.17 -2.66 -4.39
CA SER A 295 17.45 -2.36 -3.74
C SER A 295 18.36 -3.59 -3.76
N TRP A 296 19.50 -3.46 -4.44
CA TRP A 296 20.61 -4.42 -4.36
C TRP A 296 21.65 -3.89 -3.37
N ILE A 297 22.35 -4.81 -2.71
CA ILE A 297 23.37 -4.58 -1.65
C ILE A 297 24.65 -3.90 -2.19
N ASN A 298 24.57 -3.13 -3.27
CA ASN A 298 25.67 -2.33 -3.82
C ASN A 298 25.16 -0.93 -4.15
N PRO A 299 25.62 0.13 -3.44
CA PRO A 299 24.99 1.47 -3.43
C PRO A 299 25.10 2.29 -4.72
N TYR A 300 25.33 1.67 -5.88
CA TYR A 300 25.61 2.42 -7.10
C TYR A 300 24.74 2.08 -8.32
N PHE A 301 23.96 0.98 -8.34
CA PHE A 301 23.21 0.60 -9.54
C PHE A 301 21.95 -0.24 -9.25
N GLY A 302 20.77 0.37 -9.29
CA GLY A 302 19.50 -0.35 -9.46
C GLY A 302 19.37 -0.81 -10.91
N ARG A 303 19.67 -2.08 -11.19
CA ARG A 303 19.62 -2.64 -12.56
C ARG A 303 18.35 -3.46 -12.75
N VAL A 304 17.38 -2.93 -13.48
CA VAL A 304 16.21 -3.68 -13.97
C VAL A 304 16.56 -4.27 -15.34
N ILE A 305 16.79 -5.58 -15.38
CA ILE A 305 17.08 -6.29 -16.65
C ILE A 305 15.74 -6.68 -17.29
N VAL A 306 15.30 -5.90 -18.27
CA VAL A 306 14.11 -6.24 -19.08
C VAL A 306 14.58 -7.01 -20.32
N GLY A 307 14.90 -8.30 -20.15
CA GLY A 307 15.37 -9.19 -21.21
C GLY A 307 16.90 -9.11 -21.48
N ALA A 308 17.42 -10.11 -22.18
CA ALA A 308 18.85 -10.28 -22.42
C ALA A 308 19.52 -8.98 -22.92
N ASN A 309 20.48 -8.48 -22.14
CA ASN A 309 21.40 -7.37 -22.47
C ASN A 309 20.80 -5.96 -22.65
N LYS A 310 19.62 -5.65 -22.10
CA LYS A 310 19.07 -4.26 -22.10
C LYS A 310 18.82 -3.76 -20.68
N PRO A 311 19.87 -3.34 -19.94
CA PRO A 311 19.67 -2.81 -18.60
C PRO A 311 18.96 -1.46 -18.66
N LEU A 312 17.89 -1.32 -17.88
CA LEU A 312 17.45 -0.02 -17.36
C LEU A 312 18.19 0.18 -16.04
N VAL A 313 18.95 1.27 -15.95
CA VAL A 313 19.74 1.64 -14.77
C VAL A 313 19.17 2.93 -14.20
N LEU A 314 18.87 2.91 -12.90
CA LEU A 314 18.50 4.09 -12.13
C LEU A 314 19.63 4.36 -11.13
N GLN A 315 20.39 5.44 -11.32
CA GLN A 315 21.40 5.89 -10.38
C GLN A 315 20.81 6.94 -9.45
N GLU A 316 20.72 6.61 -8.16
CA GLU A 316 20.18 7.53 -7.14
C GLU A 316 21.15 8.68 -6.84
N LEU A 317 22.46 8.43 -6.91
CA LEU A 317 23.48 9.48 -6.86
C LEU A 317 23.60 10.16 -8.24
N GLY A 318 22.89 11.28 -8.42
CA GLY A 318 23.00 12.14 -9.62
C GLY A 318 21.72 12.26 -10.45
N GLY A 319 20.72 11.40 -10.21
CA GLY A 319 19.45 11.41 -10.93
C GLY A 319 19.56 10.89 -12.37
N ASN A 320 20.58 10.09 -12.65
CA ASN A 320 20.88 9.60 -13.99
C ASN A 320 20.14 8.29 -14.30
N VAL A 321 19.53 8.25 -15.49
CA VAL A 321 18.81 7.09 -16.02
C VAL A 321 19.54 6.57 -17.25
N GLY A 322 20.02 5.33 -17.20
CA GLY A 322 20.67 4.66 -18.33
C GLY A 322 19.76 3.65 -19.01
N ILE A 323 19.62 3.71 -20.33
CA ILE A 323 18.93 2.70 -21.15
C ILE A 323 19.94 2.10 -22.13
N GLY A 324 20.32 0.84 -21.89
CA GLY A 324 21.32 0.14 -22.71
C GLY A 324 22.78 0.45 -22.34
N THR A 325 23.02 1.29 -21.34
CA THR A 325 24.33 1.51 -20.67
C THR A 325 24.26 1.07 -19.21
N THR A 326 25.40 0.65 -18.66
CA THR A 326 25.55 0.37 -17.24
C THR A 326 26.17 1.53 -16.46
N THR A 327 26.59 2.61 -17.11
CA THR A 327 27.26 3.76 -16.47
C THR A 327 26.76 5.07 -17.09
N PRO A 328 25.51 5.48 -16.81
CA PRO A 328 24.96 6.70 -17.38
C PRO A 328 25.76 7.94 -16.94
N ASN A 329 26.34 8.67 -17.89
CA ASN A 329 27.13 9.89 -17.63
C ASN A 329 26.29 11.18 -17.61
N GLU A 330 25.02 11.10 -18.02
CA GLU A 330 24.04 12.20 -18.04
C GLU A 330 22.70 11.76 -17.41
N GLN A 331 21.81 12.73 -17.12
CA GLN A 331 20.51 12.47 -16.48
C GLN A 331 19.62 11.46 -17.23
N LEU A 332 19.71 11.43 -18.56
CA LEU A 332 19.14 10.37 -19.39
C LEU A 332 20.14 9.99 -20.48
N GLU A 333 20.79 8.84 -20.34
CA GLU A 333 21.68 8.27 -21.36
C GLU A 333 20.98 7.10 -22.07
N ILE A 334 20.95 7.15 -23.40
CA ILE A 334 20.42 6.06 -24.25
C ILE A 334 21.53 5.67 -25.22
N THR A 335 22.14 4.50 -25.01
CA THR A 335 23.21 3.97 -25.89
C THR A 335 22.65 3.36 -27.18
N GLY A 336 21.32 3.23 -27.26
CA GLY A 336 20.59 2.81 -28.46
C GLY A 336 19.82 3.94 -29.13
N ASN A 337 18.80 3.59 -29.92
CA ASN A 337 17.96 4.58 -30.59
C ASN A 337 16.91 5.15 -29.62
N PHE A 338 16.82 6.48 -29.52
CA PHE A 338 15.66 7.16 -28.95
C PHE A 338 14.55 7.25 -30.01
N ARG A 339 13.57 6.35 -29.95
CA ARG A 339 12.48 6.29 -30.93
C ARG A 339 11.26 7.08 -30.43
N LEU A 340 11.01 8.24 -31.04
CA LEU A 340 9.71 8.91 -30.92
C LEU A 340 8.68 8.15 -31.78
N PRO A 341 7.49 7.79 -31.25
CA PRO A 341 6.45 7.21 -32.06
C PRO A 341 6.04 8.19 -33.17
N ALA A 342 5.87 7.69 -34.40
CA ALA A 342 5.29 8.47 -35.48
C ALA A 342 3.84 8.81 -35.09
N SER A 343 3.48 10.09 -35.11
CA SER A 343 2.19 10.53 -34.60
C SER A 343 1.67 11.75 -35.35
N THR A 344 0.41 11.67 -35.75
CA THR A 344 -0.41 12.82 -36.17
C THR A 344 -1.07 13.52 -34.97
N ALA A 345 -0.86 13.00 -33.74
CA ALA A 345 -1.29 13.61 -32.48
C ALA A 345 -0.12 14.36 -31.81
N SER A 346 -0.38 15.16 -30.77
CA SER A 346 0.65 15.84 -29.96
C SER A 346 1.67 14.89 -29.28
N VAL A 347 1.50 13.58 -29.44
CA VAL A 347 2.30 12.50 -28.84
C VAL A 347 3.48 12.17 -29.75
N GLY A 348 4.46 13.05 -29.80
CA GLY A 348 5.70 12.89 -30.58
C GLY A 348 6.68 14.05 -30.41
N VAL A 349 6.41 14.92 -29.44
CA VAL A 349 7.14 16.16 -29.20
C VAL A 349 8.11 15.97 -28.04
N ILE A 350 9.40 16.19 -28.28
CA ILE A 350 10.36 16.46 -27.22
C ILE A 350 10.15 17.91 -26.80
N LYS A 351 9.92 18.15 -25.51
CA LYS A 351 9.78 19.49 -24.94
C LYS A 351 11.07 19.95 -24.27
N SER A 352 11.31 21.25 -24.25
CA SER A 352 12.30 21.89 -23.38
C SER A 352 11.54 22.80 -22.42
N GLY A 353 11.51 22.45 -21.13
CA GLY A 353 10.54 23.00 -20.19
C GLY A 353 9.10 22.73 -20.66
N GLY A 354 8.27 23.77 -20.75
CA GLY A 354 6.90 23.68 -21.25
C GLY A 354 6.75 23.75 -22.77
N ASN A 355 7.81 24.16 -23.49
CA ASN A 355 7.74 24.51 -24.91
C ASN A 355 8.11 23.34 -25.80
N ARG A 356 7.62 23.35 -27.04
CA ARG A 356 7.99 22.35 -28.06
C ARG A 356 9.45 22.55 -28.43
N PHE A 357 10.22 21.48 -28.58
CA PHE A 357 11.64 21.56 -28.93
C PHE A 357 11.98 20.75 -30.18
N ILE A 358 11.64 19.45 -30.23
CA ILE A 358 11.87 18.62 -31.42
C ILE A 358 10.59 17.86 -31.75
N HIS A 359 10.12 17.97 -32.99
CA HIS A 359 9.00 17.19 -33.50
C HIS A 359 8.97 17.15 -35.03
N ASN A 360 8.18 16.24 -35.58
CA ASN A 360 7.96 16.04 -37.01
C ASN A 360 6.46 16.09 -37.35
N PHE A 361 5.70 16.97 -36.69
CA PHE A 361 4.24 17.03 -36.85
C PHE A 361 3.86 17.30 -38.31
N GLY A 362 2.89 16.53 -38.83
CA GLY A 362 2.52 16.49 -40.25
C GLY A 362 3.33 15.47 -41.04
N THR A 363 3.24 15.51 -42.37
CA THR A 363 3.96 14.57 -43.26
C THR A 363 5.37 15.10 -43.56
N ASP A 364 6.40 14.27 -43.43
CA ASP A 364 7.79 14.56 -43.83
C ASP A 364 8.38 15.90 -43.33
N ASN A 365 7.90 16.42 -42.20
CA ASN A 365 8.43 17.64 -41.60
C ASN A 365 9.54 17.34 -40.59
N PHE A 366 10.44 18.30 -40.37
CA PHE A 366 11.42 18.27 -39.28
C PHE A 366 11.50 19.64 -38.61
N PHE A 367 11.19 19.70 -37.32
CA PHE A 367 11.25 20.93 -36.53
C PHE A 367 12.16 20.75 -35.31
N ALA A 368 13.13 21.65 -35.15
CA ALA A 368 14.08 21.64 -34.05
C ALA A 368 14.39 23.07 -33.57
N GLY A 369 14.03 23.38 -32.32
CA GLY A 369 14.15 24.70 -31.71
C GLY A 369 12.90 25.03 -30.92
N VAL A 370 13.05 25.90 -29.91
CA VAL A 370 11.91 26.31 -29.07
C VAL A 370 10.81 26.89 -29.95
N ASP A 371 9.66 26.21 -29.97
CA ASP A 371 8.48 26.54 -30.77
C ASP A 371 8.67 26.61 -32.28
N ALA A 372 9.69 25.93 -32.82
CA ALA A 372 9.82 25.70 -34.27
C ALA A 372 8.62 24.93 -34.81
N GLY A 373 8.10 25.29 -36.00
CA GLY A 373 6.88 24.70 -36.57
C GLY A 373 5.64 24.93 -35.70
N ASN A 374 4.54 24.24 -35.99
CA ASN A 374 3.37 24.16 -35.11
C ASN A 374 2.67 22.79 -35.23
N LEU A 375 1.60 22.61 -34.45
CA LEU A 375 0.80 21.37 -34.39
C LEU A 375 -0.54 21.50 -35.12
N THR A 376 -0.65 22.43 -36.06
CA THR A 376 -1.86 22.73 -36.84
C THR A 376 -1.64 22.68 -38.36
N LEU A 377 -0.47 22.21 -38.82
CA LEU A 377 -0.21 22.02 -40.26
C LEU A 377 -1.24 21.07 -40.88
N GLY A 378 -1.91 21.53 -41.93
CA GLY A 378 -2.83 20.74 -42.75
C GLY A 378 -2.31 20.44 -44.17
N GLY A 379 -1.13 20.93 -44.52
CA GLY A 379 -0.52 20.76 -45.84
C GLY A 379 0.23 19.43 -46.04
N PRO A 380 0.68 19.15 -47.29
CA PRO A 380 1.38 17.93 -47.67
C PRO A 380 2.77 17.78 -47.02
N GLY A 381 3.33 18.85 -46.44
CA GLY A 381 4.48 18.80 -45.54
C GLY A 381 5.85 19.02 -46.20
N GLY A 382 6.87 18.25 -45.80
CA GLY A 382 8.23 18.40 -46.34
C GLY A 382 8.99 19.64 -45.85
N ASN A 383 8.61 20.23 -44.72
CA ASN A 383 9.22 21.45 -44.20
C ASN A 383 10.34 21.13 -43.20
N THR A 384 11.46 21.85 -43.29
CA THR A 384 12.55 21.82 -42.31
C THR A 384 12.62 23.17 -41.61
N GLY A 385 12.36 23.20 -40.30
CA GLY A 385 12.48 24.40 -39.47
C GLY A 385 13.46 24.19 -38.32
N VAL A 386 14.58 24.91 -38.35
CA VAL A 386 15.60 24.86 -37.30
C VAL A 386 15.82 26.25 -36.72
N GLY A 387 15.58 26.42 -35.42
CA GLY A 387 15.74 27.67 -34.70
C GLY A 387 14.48 28.08 -33.93
N VAL A 388 14.66 28.99 -32.96
CA VAL A 388 13.54 29.45 -32.12
C VAL A 388 12.47 30.12 -32.98
N ASN A 389 11.23 29.63 -32.90
CA ASN A 389 10.08 30.05 -33.70
C ASN A 389 10.27 29.99 -35.24
N SER A 390 11.20 29.18 -35.77
CA SER A 390 11.27 29.01 -37.23
C SER A 390 9.99 28.35 -37.76
N LEU A 391 9.37 28.86 -38.82
CA LEU A 391 8.12 28.31 -39.40
C LEU A 391 6.94 28.17 -38.41
N SER A 392 6.87 28.99 -37.35
CA SER A 392 5.86 28.82 -36.30
C SER A 392 4.41 29.02 -36.79
N SER A 393 4.18 29.80 -37.86
CA SER A 393 2.84 30.11 -38.37
C SER A 393 2.42 29.35 -39.63
N ILE A 394 3.19 28.33 -40.05
CA ILE A 394 2.87 27.59 -41.28
C ILE A 394 1.58 26.76 -41.17
N VAL A 395 0.70 26.85 -42.17
CA VAL A 395 -0.61 26.18 -42.19
C VAL A 395 -0.66 25.15 -43.31
N THR A 396 -0.44 25.56 -44.56
CA THR A 396 -0.51 24.68 -45.74
C THR A 396 0.74 24.67 -46.61
N GLY A 397 1.74 25.49 -46.30
CA GLY A 397 2.99 25.56 -47.07
C GLY A 397 3.76 24.24 -47.07
N GLU A 398 4.48 23.97 -48.15
CA GLU A 398 5.26 22.75 -48.35
C GLU A 398 6.70 23.04 -48.77
N ALA A 399 7.60 22.07 -48.54
CA ALA A 399 8.97 22.09 -49.02
C ALA A 399 9.78 23.35 -48.63
N ASN A 400 9.50 23.95 -47.47
CA ASN A 400 10.24 25.11 -46.98
C ASN A 400 11.45 24.70 -46.14
N THR A 401 12.57 25.39 -46.29
CA THR A 401 13.76 25.26 -45.44
C THR A 401 13.98 26.57 -44.68
N ALA A 402 13.74 26.57 -43.37
CA ALA A 402 13.99 27.69 -42.48
C ALA A 402 15.10 27.32 -41.48
N HIS A 403 16.23 28.02 -41.53
CA HIS A 403 17.35 27.81 -40.62
C HIS A 403 17.75 29.14 -39.98
N GLY A 404 17.48 29.31 -38.69
CA GLY A 404 17.73 30.52 -37.91
C GLY A 404 16.52 30.95 -37.09
N ALA A 405 16.77 31.68 -36.00
CA ALA A 405 15.68 32.13 -35.13
C ALA A 405 14.74 33.09 -35.89
N ARG A 406 13.44 32.80 -35.80
CA ARG A 406 12.35 33.53 -36.48
C ARG A 406 12.48 33.57 -38.00
N SER A 407 13.19 32.62 -38.61
CA SER A 407 13.22 32.43 -40.06
C SER A 407 11.86 31.89 -40.54
N LEU A 408 11.28 32.49 -41.58
CA LEU A 408 9.92 32.18 -42.09
C LEU A 408 8.84 32.20 -40.99
N LEU A 409 8.98 33.03 -39.95
CA LEU A 409 8.07 33.09 -38.79
C LEU A 409 6.59 33.19 -39.22
N SER A 410 6.28 34.16 -40.08
CA SER A 410 4.92 34.50 -40.50
C SER A 410 4.54 33.93 -41.87
N ASN A 411 5.22 32.87 -42.33
CA ASN A 411 4.84 32.17 -43.55
C ASN A 411 3.66 31.23 -43.28
N THR A 412 2.48 31.54 -43.81
CA THR A 412 1.26 30.74 -43.57
C THR A 412 1.03 29.71 -44.69
N ASN A 413 1.15 30.12 -45.95
CA ASN A 413 0.80 29.28 -47.10
C ASN A 413 1.91 29.20 -48.16
N GLY A 414 2.97 30.00 -48.03
CA GLY A 414 4.09 29.98 -48.97
C GLY A 414 4.84 28.64 -48.98
N SER A 415 5.28 28.22 -50.16
CA SER A 415 5.93 26.94 -50.43
C SER A 415 7.24 27.13 -51.20
N ASN A 416 8.13 26.14 -51.09
CA ASN A 416 9.41 26.09 -51.79
C ASN A 416 10.32 27.30 -51.48
N ASN A 417 10.31 27.79 -50.24
CA ASN A 417 11.19 28.89 -49.81
C ASN A 417 12.42 28.37 -49.06
N VAL A 418 13.57 29.00 -49.27
CA VAL A 418 14.82 28.77 -48.52
C VAL A 418 15.17 30.03 -47.74
N ALA A 419 15.29 29.93 -46.43
CA ALA A 419 15.51 31.06 -45.53
C ALA A 419 16.58 30.71 -44.48
N ILE A 420 17.81 31.19 -44.68
CA ILE A 420 18.96 30.89 -43.83
C ILE A 420 19.48 32.18 -43.17
N GLY A 421 19.31 32.30 -41.86
CA GLY A 421 19.71 33.47 -41.07
C GLY A 421 18.68 33.89 -40.02
N TYR A 422 19.05 34.85 -39.18
CA TYR A 422 18.14 35.46 -38.21
C TYR A 422 17.08 36.33 -38.92
N GLN A 423 15.80 36.09 -38.64
CA GLN A 423 14.67 36.83 -39.22
C GLN A 423 14.67 36.91 -40.76
N THR A 424 15.23 35.91 -41.43
CA THR A 424 15.21 35.80 -42.89
C THR A 424 13.81 35.40 -43.36
N LEU A 425 13.28 36.05 -44.40
CA LEU A 425 11.90 35.85 -44.87
C LEU A 425 10.83 35.94 -43.76
N TYR A 426 11.07 36.81 -42.76
CA TYR A 426 10.25 36.91 -41.54
C TYR A 426 8.75 37.06 -41.83
N SER A 427 8.38 37.94 -42.77
CA SER A 427 7.01 38.24 -43.16
C SER A 427 6.74 37.84 -44.62
N ASN A 428 6.66 36.53 -44.87
CA ASN A 428 6.36 35.93 -46.18
C ASN A 428 5.02 35.17 -46.19
N ALA A 429 3.88 35.86 -46.14
CA ALA A 429 2.58 35.20 -45.95
C ALA A 429 2.26 34.13 -47.03
N THR A 430 2.44 34.48 -48.31
CA THR A 430 2.05 33.64 -49.47
C THR A 430 3.11 33.54 -50.57
N GLY A 431 4.28 34.18 -50.41
CA GLY A 431 5.32 34.18 -51.43
C GLY A 431 5.93 32.79 -51.61
N ASN A 432 6.13 32.38 -52.86
CA ASN A 432 6.70 31.08 -53.21
C ASN A 432 8.06 31.24 -53.90
N TYR A 433 8.86 30.18 -53.86
CA TYR A 433 10.11 30.09 -54.63
C TYR A 433 11.14 31.19 -54.28
N ASN A 434 11.16 31.67 -53.05
CA ASN A 434 12.15 32.67 -52.61
C ASN A 434 13.37 31.99 -51.99
N THR A 435 14.57 32.48 -52.31
CA THR A 435 15.83 32.08 -51.68
C THR A 435 16.44 33.27 -50.95
N ALA A 436 16.61 33.16 -49.65
CA ALA A 436 17.11 34.23 -48.80
C ALA A 436 18.20 33.68 -47.87
N ILE A 437 19.40 34.24 -47.95
CA ILE A 437 20.56 33.83 -47.16
C ILE A 437 21.19 35.09 -46.57
N GLY A 438 21.24 35.19 -45.24
CA GLY A 438 21.72 36.36 -44.51
C GLY A 438 20.70 36.88 -43.51
N SER A 439 21.19 37.47 -42.42
CA SER A 439 20.32 38.05 -41.39
C SER A 439 19.43 39.13 -42.00
N THR A 440 18.12 39.02 -41.75
CA THR A 440 17.07 39.94 -42.24
C THR A 440 16.99 40.09 -43.76
N ALA A 441 17.57 39.18 -44.55
CA ALA A 441 17.35 39.14 -46.00
C ALA A 441 15.86 38.84 -46.29
N LEU A 442 15.27 39.55 -47.25
CA LEU A 442 13.85 39.43 -47.61
C LEU A 442 12.88 39.54 -46.41
N TYR A 443 13.22 40.35 -45.39
CA TYR A 443 12.47 40.46 -44.14
C TYR A 443 10.96 40.68 -44.35
N SER A 444 10.58 41.57 -45.26
CA SER A 444 9.19 41.84 -45.64
C SER A 444 8.97 41.55 -47.12
N ASN A 445 8.62 40.31 -47.46
CA ASN A 445 8.45 39.85 -48.83
C ASN A 445 7.08 39.23 -49.09
N TRP A 446 6.27 39.78 -50.01
CA TRP A 446 5.02 39.13 -50.44
C TRP A 446 5.09 38.65 -51.90
N GLY A 447 6.18 38.94 -52.60
CA GLY A 447 6.44 38.47 -53.95
C GLY A 447 7.02 37.05 -54.01
N SER A 448 7.08 36.51 -55.23
CA SER A 448 7.61 35.16 -55.50
C SER A 448 8.85 35.22 -56.38
N GLY A 449 9.70 34.19 -56.28
CA GLY A 449 10.87 34.03 -57.15
C GLY A 449 12.04 34.97 -56.86
N ASN A 450 12.14 35.54 -55.66
CA ASN A 450 13.24 36.46 -55.32
C ASN A 450 14.45 35.71 -54.73
N THR A 451 15.66 36.14 -55.09
CA THR A 451 16.92 35.64 -54.54
C THR A 451 17.66 36.76 -53.83
N ALA A 452 17.92 36.62 -52.53
CA ALA A 452 18.63 37.60 -51.73
C ALA A 452 19.77 36.95 -50.93
N THR A 453 21.01 37.36 -51.18
CA THR A 453 22.19 36.89 -50.46
C THR A 453 22.93 38.08 -49.85
N GLY A 454 22.90 38.21 -48.53
CA GLY A 454 23.55 39.30 -47.80
C GLY A 454 22.70 39.85 -46.64
N TYR A 455 23.34 40.53 -45.69
CA TYR A 455 22.64 41.22 -44.60
C TYR A 455 21.68 42.29 -45.18
N MET A 456 20.39 42.22 -44.84
CA MET A 456 19.34 43.15 -45.31
C MET A 456 19.17 43.25 -46.85
N ALA A 457 19.63 42.26 -47.62
CA ALA A 457 19.34 42.22 -49.05
C ALA A 457 17.81 42.08 -49.29
N LEU A 458 17.23 42.91 -50.16
CA LEU A 458 15.79 42.98 -50.45
C LEU A 458 14.89 43.12 -49.19
N TYR A 459 15.35 43.85 -48.18
CA TYR A 459 14.66 43.97 -46.88
C TYR A 459 13.17 44.35 -46.97
N SER A 460 12.79 45.28 -47.86
CA SER A 460 11.41 45.79 -48.00
C SER A 460 10.70 45.42 -49.31
N ASN A 461 10.94 44.22 -49.84
CA ASN A 461 10.33 43.74 -51.08
C ASN A 461 8.84 43.38 -50.98
N THR A 462 7.96 44.38 -50.89
CA THR A 462 6.51 44.15 -50.72
C THR A 462 5.90 43.25 -51.80
N SER A 463 5.81 43.66 -53.07
CA SER A 463 5.16 42.85 -54.13
C SER A 463 6.08 42.52 -55.32
N GLY A 464 7.36 42.91 -55.26
CA GLY A 464 8.32 42.65 -56.33
C GLY A 464 8.60 41.16 -56.54
N TYR A 465 8.70 40.71 -57.78
CA TYR A 465 8.97 39.31 -58.14
C TYR A 465 10.19 39.18 -59.06
N TYR A 466 10.83 38.00 -59.02
CA TYR A 466 12.02 37.68 -59.81
C TYR A 466 13.20 38.65 -59.65
N ASN A 467 13.41 39.21 -58.46
CA ASN A 467 14.58 40.04 -58.17
C ASN A 467 15.76 39.20 -57.67
N THR A 468 16.97 39.59 -58.03
CA THR A 468 18.22 39.07 -57.47
C THR A 468 18.94 40.19 -56.74
N ALA A 469 19.39 39.95 -55.50
CA ALA A 469 20.17 40.92 -54.74
C ALA A 469 21.33 40.20 -54.07
N THR A 470 22.55 40.56 -54.43
CA THR A 470 23.77 40.00 -53.83
C THR A 470 24.60 41.11 -53.22
N GLY A 471 24.83 41.05 -51.92
CA GLY A 471 25.54 42.07 -51.14
C GLY A 471 24.71 42.59 -49.96
N GLY A 472 25.40 43.19 -48.98
CA GLY A 472 24.72 43.82 -47.84
C GLY A 472 23.86 45.00 -48.31
N SER A 473 22.58 45.02 -47.91
CA SER A 473 21.60 46.06 -48.27
C SER A 473 21.36 46.25 -49.78
N ALA A 474 21.73 45.27 -50.61
CA ALA A 474 21.42 45.31 -52.04
C ALA A 474 19.88 45.33 -52.23
N LEU A 475 19.38 46.26 -53.04
CA LEU A 475 17.96 46.48 -53.29
C LEU A 475 17.11 46.66 -52.00
N PHE A 476 17.69 47.24 -50.94
CA PHE A 476 17.08 47.36 -49.60
C PHE A 476 15.61 47.84 -49.61
N SER A 477 15.30 48.88 -50.40
CA SER A 477 13.97 49.49 -50.49
C SER A 477 13.25 49.23 -51.82
N ASN A 478 13.59 48.14 -52.54
CA ASN A 478 12.78 47.75 -53.69
C ASN A 478 11.40 47.30 -53.19
N THR A 479 10.33 48.06 -53.44
CA THR A 479 8.99 47.71 -52.94
C THR A 479 8.18 46.90 -53.94
N THR A 480 8.16 47.32 -55.21
CA THR A 480 7.32 46.72 -56.27
C THR A 480 8.09 46.39 -57.55
N GLY A 481 9.39 46.68 -57.61
CA GLY A 481 10.19 46.42 -58.80
C GLY A 481 10.35 44.93 -59.06
N ASN A 482 10.34 44.55 -60.34
CA ASN A 482 10.45 43.17 -60.80
C ASN A 482 11.69 43.02 -61.68
N PHE A 483 12.28 41.82 -61.72
CA PHE A 483 13.42 41.50 -62.59
C PHE A 483 14.67 42.40 -62.39
N ASN A 484 14.90 42.89 -61.17
CA ASN A 484 16.10 43.66 -60.84
C ASN A 484 17.27 42.75 -60.45
N THR A 485 18.51 43.20 -60.62
CA THR A 485 19.76 42.51 -60.21
C THR A 485 20.66 43.44 -59.40
#